data_AF-A0A259Q101-F1
#
_entry.id   AF-A0A259Q101-F1
#
_cell.length_a   1.000
_cell.length_b   1.000
_cell.length_c   1.000
_cell.angle_alpha   90.00
_cell.angle_beta   90.00
_cell.angle_gamma   90.00
#
_symmetry.space_group_name_H-M   'P 1'
#
loop_
_entity.id
_entity.type
_entity.pdbx_description
1 polymer ?
#
loop_
_entity_poly.entity_id
_entity_poly.type
_entity_poly.pdbx_seq_one_letter_code
_entity_poly.pdbx_strand_id
1 'polypeptide(L)'
;MPTLHGSATQIRYDGRTDVLTFTGKATLDRLSDGRLTDRAQGDVITYNDLTDIFTVVGGKGGVAPGNPTGRVRVMLAPRTAPPVAKASGPALKVSPSMEAKP
;
A
#
# COMPACT_ATOMS: atom_id res chain seq x y z
N MET A 1 8.03 0.84 10.63
CA MET A 1 8.55 0.76 9.26
C MET A 1 7.69 -0.24 8.51
N PRO A 2 7.20 0.07 7.30
CA PRO A 2 6.49 -0.92 6.49
C PRO A 2 7.43 -2.06 6.10
N THR A 3 6.91 -3.28 6.03
CA THR A 3 7.68 -4.46 5.62
C THR A 3 7.28 -4.83 4.19
N LEU A 4 8.25 -5.13 3.33
CA LEU A 4 7.99 -5.67 2.00
C LEU A 4 8.25 -7.17 1.97
N HIS A 5 7.31 -7.91 1.37
CA HIS A 5 7.44 -9.32 1.05
C HIS A 5 7.39 -9.48 -0.46
N GLY A 6 8.43 -10.08 -1.04
CA GLY A 6 8.52 -10.34 -2.47
C GLY A 6 8.62 -11.83 -2.76
N SER A 7 7.97 -12.29 -3.82
CA SER A 7 8.14 -13.65 -4.35
C SER A 7 8.20 -13.62 -5.87
N ALA A 8 9.08 -14.42 -6.45
CA ALA A 8 9.24 -14.55 -7.89
C ALA A 8 10.05 -15.81 -8.21
N THR A 9 10.13 -16.14 -9.50
CA THR A 9 10.99 -17.21 -9.99
C THR A 9 12.47 -16.83 -9.85
N GLN A 10 12.80 -15.58 -10.13
CA GLN A 10 14.14 -15.02 -9.94
C GLN A 10 14.05 -13.66 -9.26
N ILE A 11 14.97 -13.40 -8.32
CA ILE A 11 15.13 -12.09 -7.68
C ILE A 11 16.58 -11.67 -7.87
N ARG A 12 16.79 -10.49 -8.44
CA ARG A 12 18.10 -9.85 -8.59
C ARG A 12 18.14 -8.57 -7.76
N TYR A 13 19.22 -8.38 -7.01
CA TYR A 13 19.51 -7.14 -6.31
C TYR A 13 20.75 -6.49 -6.92
N ASP A 14 20.66 -5.20 -7.23
CA ASP A 14 21.78 -4.36 -7.63
C ASP A 14 22.18 -3.46 -6.46
N GLY A 15 23.25 -3.82 -5.74
CA GLY A 15 23.74 -3.06 -4.59
C GLY A 15 24.38 -1.71 -4.93
N ARG A 16 24.51 -1.34 -6.20
CA ARG A 16 24.93 0.02 -6.58
C ARG A 16 23.75 1.00 -6.60
N THR A 17 22.58 0.52 -6.99
CA THR A 17 21.38 1.35 -7.20
C THR A 17 20.26 1.05 -6.20
N ASP A 18 20.46 0.03 -5.36
CA ASP A 18 19.49 -0.53 -4.42
C ASP A 18 18.17 -0.92 -5.08
N VAL A 19 18.28 -1.47 -6.30
CA VAL A 19 17.14 -1.94 -7.08
C VAL A 19 17.00 -3.44 -6.97
N LEU A 20 15.81 -3.89 -6.55
CA LEU A 20 15.37 -5.27 -6.61
C LEU A 20 14.55 -5.48 -7.88
N THR A 21 14.84 -6.55 -8.61
CA THR A 21 14.10 -6.98 -9.80
C THR A 21 13.59 -8.40 -9.59
N PHE A 22 12.27 -8.53 -9.56
CA PHE A 22 11.53 -9.78 -9.44
C PHE A 22 11.07 -10.20 -10.84
N THR A 23 11.36 -11.41 -11.27
CA THR A 23 11.02 -11.90 -12.63
C THR A 23 10.33 -13.26 -12.55
N GLY A 24 9.23 -13.38 -13.31
CA GLY A 24 8.40 -14.58 -13.40
C GLY A 24 7.53 -14.80 -12.17
N LYS A 25 6.21 -14.79 -12.35
CA LYS A 25 5.19 -14.90 -11.30
C LYS A 25 5.46 -13.92 -10.15
N ALA A 26 5.91 -12.71 -10.49
CA ALA A 26 6.38 -11.74 -9.53
C ALA A 26 5.20 -11.20 -8.69
N THR A 27 5.39 -11.19 -7.37
CA THR A 27 4.47 -10.60 -6.39
C THR A 27 5.24 -9.73 -5.41
N LEU A 28 4.70 -8.57 -5.09
CA LEU A 28 5.24 -7.68 -4.05
C LEU A 28 4.11 -7.22 -3.14
N ASP A 29 4.25 -7.51 -1.85
CA ASP A 29 3.27 -7.19 -0.81
C ASP A 29 3.89 -6.23 0.21
N ARG A 30 3.29 -5.05 0.38
CA ARG A 30 3.66 -4.09 1.42
C ARG A 30 2.73 -4.27 2.61
N LEU A 31 3.31 -4.42 3.79
CA LEU A 31 2.57 -4.49 5.05
C LEU A 31 2.89 -3.27 5.92
N SER A 32 1.85 -2.66 6.49
CA SER A 32 1.95 -1.66 7.54
C SER A 32 1.23 -2.18 8.77
N ASP A 33 1.90 -2.15 9.93
CA ASP A 33 1.36 -2.65 11.20
C ASP A 33 0.82 -4.10 11.11
N GLY A 34 1.51 -4.94 10.35
CA GLY A 34 1.14 -6.34 10.10
C GLY A 34 -0.05 -6.54 9.16
N ARG A 35 -0.61 -5.48 8.57
CA ARG A 35 -1.71 -5.53 7.61
C ARG A 35 -1.22 -5.26 6.19
N LEU A 36 -1.71 -6.05 5.23
CA LEU A 36 -1.46 -5.82 3.80
C LEU A 36 -2.07 -4.49 3.37
N THR A 37 -1.23 -3.54 2.95
CA THR A 37 -1.67 -2.25 2.40
C THR A 37 -1.65 -2.28 0.89
N ASP A 38 -0.56 -2.75 0.30
CA ASP A 38 -0.35 -2.69 -1.13
C ASP A 38 0.09 -4.06 -1.64
N ARG A 39 -0.41 -4.43 -2.82
CA ARG A 39 -0.04 -5.67 -3.50
C ARG A 39 0.14 -5.39 -4.98
N ALA A 40 1.25 -5.85 -5.55
CA ALA A 40 1.54 -5.81 -6.97
C ALA A 40 1.78 -7.23 -7.50
N GLN A 41 1.25 -7.54 -8.69
CA GLN A 41 1.48 -8.80 -9.39
C GLN A 41 1.76 -8.55 -10.89
N GLY A 42 2.73 -9.27 -11.44
CA GLY A 42 3.13 -9.13 -12.84
C GLY A 42 4.15 -10.17 -13.29
N ASP A 43 4.70 -9.97 -14.47
CA ASP A 43 5.83 -10.74 -14.98
C ASP A 43 7.14 -10.23 -14.37
N VAL A 44 7.35 -8.90 -14.44
CA VAL A 44 8.49 -8.24 -13.83
C VAL A 44 8.00 -7.16 -12.87
N ILE A 45 8.56 -7.15 -11.66
CA ILE A 45 8.42 -6.05 -10.70
C ILE A 45 9.82 -5.52 -10.41
N THR A 46 10.02 -4.21 -10.56
CA THR A 46 11.21 -3.54 -10.05
C THR A 46 10.84 -2.70 -8.84
N TYR A 47 11.69 -2.70 -7.83
CA TYR A 47 11.53 -1.90 -6.61
C TYR A 47 12.85 -1.21 -6.29
N ASN A 48 12.81 0.11 -6.09
CA ASN A 48 13.96 0.88 -5.67
C ASN A 48 13.83 1.19 -4.17
N ASP A 49 14.73 0.65 -3.36
CA ASP A 49 14.65 0.72 -1.90
C ASP A 49 14.94 2.13 -1.35
N LEU A 50 15.61 2.99 -2.14
CA LEU A 50 15.92 4.36 -1.75
C LEU A 50 14.73 5.31 -1.93
N THR A 51 13.86 5.03 -2.89
CA THR A 51 12.76 5.93 -3.30
C THR A 51 11.37 5.36 -3.02
N ASP A 52 11.27 4.11 -2.55
CA ASP A 52 10.02 3.37 -2.39
C ASP A 52 9.21 3.22 -3.70
N ILE A 53 9.84 3.41 -4.87
CA ILE A 53 9.16 3.32 -6.17
C ILE A 53 9.15 1.87 -6.65
N PHE A 54 7.98 1.37 -7.03
CA PHE A 54 7.85 0.11 -7.75
C PHE A 54 7.23 0.30 -9.14
N THR A 55 7.71 -0.50 -10.09
CA THR A 55 7.19 -0.57 -11.46
C THR A 55 6.80 -2.00 -11.77
N VAL A 56 5.71 -2.18 -12.51
CA VAL A 56 5.17 -3.51 -12.82
C VAL A 56 4.96 -3.65 -14.32
N VAL A 57 5.50 -4.73 -14.87
CA VAL A 57 5.33 -5.12 -16.27
C VAL A 57 4.54 -6.42 -16.32
N GLY A 58 3.47 -6.44 -17.12
CA GLY A 58 2.70 -7.64 -17.39
C GLY A 58 3.32 -8.47 -18.51
N GLY A 59 2.99 -9.76 -18.57
CA GLY A 59 3.56 -10.67 -19.55
C GLY A 59 3.20 -12.11 -19.26
N LYS A 60 3.54 -13.01 -20.20
CA LYS A 60 3.24 -14.44 -20.05
C LYS A 60 3.95 -15.06 -18.85
N GLY A 61 5.13 -14.57 -18.46
CA GLY A 61 5.83 -15.04 -17.28
C GLY A 61 5.13 -14.64 -15.97
N GLY A 62 4.19 -13.70 -16.00
CA GLY A 62 3.36 -13.30 -14.86
C GLY A 62 2.14 -14.20 -14.60
N VAL A 63 1.90 -15.23 -15.42
CA VAL A 63 0.76 -16.13 -15.25
C VAL A 63 0.92 -16.98 -13.98
N ALA A 64 -0.02 -16.84 -13.06
CA ALA A 64 -0.07 -17.55 -11.79
C ALA A 64 -1.54 -17.86 -11.40
N PRO A 65 -1.81 -18.76 -10.44
CA PRO A 65 -3.19 -19.08 -10.02
C PRO A 65 -4.02 -17.85 -9.64
N GLY A 66 -3.40 -16.85 -9.00
CA GLY A 66 -4.02 -15.56 -8.65
C GLY A 66 -3.94 -14.48 -9.74
N ASN A 67 -3.26 -14.73 -10.86
CA ASN A 67 -3.15 -13.82 -12.00
C ASN A 67 -3.11 -14.61 -13.32
N PRO A 68 -4.24 -15.21 -13.75
CA PRO A 68 -4.26 -16.18 -14.86
C PRO A 68 -3.94 -15.54 -16.22
N THR A 69 -4.07 -14.22 -16.36
CA THR A 69 -3.79 -13.51 -17.61
C THR A 69 -2.37 -12.94 -17.68
N GLY A 70 -1.63 -12.97 -16.56
CA GLY A 70 -0.29 -12.36 -16.45
C GLY A 70 -0.27 -10.83 -16.62
N ARG A 71 -1.44 -10.18 -16.62
CA ARG A 71 -1.55 -8.72 -16.70
C ARG A 71 -1.07 -8.08 -15.40
N VAL A 72 -0.75 -6.80 -15.48
CA VAL A 72 -0.46 -5.99 -14.29
C VAL A 72 -1.70 -5.97 -13.39
N ARG A 73 -1.53 -6.32 -12.12
CA ARG A 73 -2.56 -6.15 -11.08
C ARG A 73 -1.94 -5.43 -9.89
N VAL A 74 -2.61 -4.36 -9.44
CA VAL A 74 -2.17 -3.63 -8.25
C VAL A 74 -3.38 -3.30 -7.38
N MET A 75 -3.24 -3.54 -6.08
CA MET A 75 -4.13 -3.06 -5.04
C MET A 75 -3.34 -2.07 -4.20
N LEU A 76 -3.88 -0.87 -3.99
CA LEU A 76 -3.26 0.16 -3.16
C LEU A 76 -4.23 0.56 -2.06
N ALA A 77 -3.74 0.62 -0.83
CA ALA A 77 -4.49 1.23 0.25
C ALA A 77 -4.47 2.76 0.08
N PRO A 78 -5.60 3.45 0.37
CA PRO A 78 -5.57 4.90 0.50
C PRO A 78 -4.54 5.29 1.55
N ARG A 79 -3.67 6.25 1.24
CA ARG A 79 -2.85 6.88 2.28
C ARG A 79 -3.79 7.68 3.17
N THR A 80 -3.77 7.45 4.48
CA THR A 80 -4.38 8.38 5.42
C THR A 80 -3.71 9.73 5.22
N ALA A 81 -4.45 10.68 4.64
CA ALA A 81 -4.08 12.09 4.76
C ALA A 81 -3.95 12.41 6.26
N PRO A 82 -3.04 13.30 6.67
CA PRO A 82 -3.08 13.82 8.03
C PRO A 82 -4.51 14.23 8.33
N PRO A 83 -5.06 13.91 9.53
CA PRO A 83 -6.42 14.27 9.84
C PRO A 83 -6.57 15.76 9.57
N VAL A 84 -7.36 16.11 8.56
CA VAL A 84 -7.87 17.49 8.46
C VAL A 84 -8.58 17.70 9.77
N ALA A 85 -8.04 18.58 10.61
CA ALA A 85 -8.64 18.91 11.89
C ALA A 85 -10.11 19.18 11.61
N LYS A 86 -11.02 18.39 12.21
CA LYS A 86 -12.44 18.68 12.14
C LYS A 86 -12.58 20.11 12.61
N ALA A 87 -13.07 21.00 11.74
CA ALA A 87 -13.34 22.37 12.13
C ALA A 87 -14.23 22.33 13.37
N SER A 88 -13.73 22.90 14.47
CA SER A 88 -14.48 23.01 15.71
C SER A 88 -15.77 23.76 15.41
N GLY A 89 -16.90 23.05 15.38
CA GLY A 89 -18.21 23.70 15.35
C GLY A 89 -18.38 24.58 16.60
N PRO A 90 -19.28 25.58 16.56
CA PRO A 90 -19.51 26.45 17.71
C PRO A 90 -19.87 25.64 18.95
N ALA A 91 -19.26 26.00 20.09
CA ALA A 91 -19.45 25.31 21.35
C ALA A 91 -20.94 25.34 21.77
N LEU A 92 -21.45 24.17 22.15
CA LEU A 92 -22.80 24.03 22.69
C LEU A 92 -22.88 24.80 24.02
N LYS A 93 -23.86 25.70 24.12
CA LYS A 93 -24.16 26.42 25.37
C LYS A 93 -25.11 25.57 26.20
N VAL A 94 -24.83 25.48 27.49
CA VAL A 94 -25.71 24.80 28.46
C VAL A 94 -26.99 25.64 28.60
N SER A 95 -28.15 25.00 28.43
CA SER A 95 -29.44 25.63 28.65
C SER A 95 -29.62 25.95 30.14
N PRO A 96 -30.15 27.13 30.51
CA PRO A 96 -30.46 27.41 31.91
C PRO A 96 -31.56 26.45 32.39
N SER A 97 -31.28 25.70 33.46
CA SER A 97 -32.30 24.93 34.16
C SER A 97 -33.33 25.88 34.74
N MET A 98 -34.60 25.62 34.45
CA MET A 98 -35.73 26.40 34.95
C MET A 98 -35.80 26.22 36.47
N GLU A 99 -35.48 27.28 37.21
CA GLU A 99 -35.60 27.32 38.66
C GLU A 99 -37.07 27.13 39.04
N ALA A 100 -37.38 26.01 39.70
CA ALA A 100 -38.68 25.81 40.33
C ALA A 100 -38.77 26.79 41.51
N LYS A 101 -39.69 27.74 41.39
CA LYS A 101 -39.99 28.77 42.40
C LYS A 101 -41.39 28.50 42.96
N PRO A 102 -41.64 28.90 44.22
CA PRO A 102 -41.37 28.21 45.48
C PRO A 102 -42.48 27.21 45.89
#